data_AF-A0A1C6HIF4-F1
#
_entry.id   AF-A0A1C6HIF4-F1
#
_cell.length_a   1.000
_cell.length_b   1.000
_cell.length_c   1.000
_cell.angle_alpha   90.00
_cell.angle_beta   90.00
_cell.angle_gamma   90.00
#
_symmetry.space_group_name_H-M   'P 1'
#
loop_
_entity.id
_entity.type
_entity.pdbx_description
1 polymer ?
#
loop_
_entity_poly.entity_id
_entity_poly.type
_entity_poly.pdbx_seq_one_letter_code
_entity_poly.pdbx_strand_id
1 'polypeptide(L)'
;MILLLDERQQEELAQYLLERTTKTRTETMCFHLKHNWKQDSPLTEFQEGDLYICLEYRRVIVHEQEIALTIKEFDILLLLIMNPNRVFTYEVIMDLVWNEDYTYYSRKAINNHVCNLRKKLKTEPGDPDYIKSVTGIGYKFALP
;
A
#
# COMPACT_ATOMS: atom_id res chain seq x y z
N MET A 1 -0.53 -17.02 2.17
CA MET A 1 -1.59 -16.78 3.16
C MET A 1 -2.47 -15.69 2.57
N ILE A 2 -3.75 -16.00 2.44
CA ILE A 2 -4.70 -15.49 1.43
C ILE A 2 -5.41 -14.24 1.98
N LEU A 3 -5.75 -13.29 1.09
CA LEU A 3 -6.70 -12.20 1.34
C LEU A 3 -7.93 -12.74 2.08
N LEU A 4 -8.07 -12.42 3.37
CA LEU A 4 -9.25 -12.77 4.17
C LEU A 4 -10.38 -11.80 3.84
N LEU A 5 -10.92 -11.94 2.62
CA LEU A 5 -12.27 -11.47 2.36
C LEU A 5 -13.21 -12.50 2.97
N ASP A 6 -14.03 -12.08 3.93
CA ASP A 6 -15.10 -12.92 4.46
C ASP A 6 -16.16 -13.21 3.37
N GLU A 7 -17.04 -14.19 3.59
CA GLU A 7 -18.03 -14.61 2.60
C GLU A 7 -18.92 -13.43 2.13
N ARG A 8 -19.23 -12.49 3.02
CA ARG A 8 -20.05 -11.33 2.69
C ARG A 8 -19.28 -10.33 1.82
N GLN A 9 -18.01 -10.11 2.11
CA GLN A 9 -17.13 -9.28 1.30
C GLN A 9 -16.87 -9.88 -0.08
N GLN A 10 -16.82 -11.22 -0.19
CA GLN A 10 -16.71 -11.91 -1.48
C GLN A 10 -17.98 -11.73 -2.33
N GLU A 11 -19.16 -11.80 -1.71
CA GLU A 11 -20.44 -11.55 -2.38
C GLU A 11 -20.57 -10.09 -2.85
N GLU A 12 -20.21 -9.13 -2.01
CA GLU A 12 -20.24 -7.71 -2.36
C GLU A 12 -19.26 -7.36 -3.50
N LEU A 13 -18.04 -7.92 -3.47
CA LEU A 13 -17.06 -7.74 -4.53
C LEU A 13 -17.54 -8.35 -5.85
N ALA A 14 -18.17 -9.53 -5.81
CA ALA A 14 -18.73 -10.18 -6.99
C ALA A 14 -19.87 -9.35 -7.61
N GLN A 15 -20.75 -8.80 -6.76
CA GLN A 15 -21.86 -7.95 -7.20
C GLN A 15 -21.37 -6.64 -7.83
N TYR A 16 -20.36 -6.01 -7.22
CA TYR A 16 -19.75 -4.79 -7.74
C TYR A 16 -19.10 -4.97 -9.12
N LEU A 17 -18.38 -6.08 -9.31
CA LEU A 17 -17.75 -6.41 -10.59
C LEU A 17 -18.80 -6.69 -11.68
N LEU A 18 -19.90 -7.36 -11.33
CA LEU A 18 -21.03 -7.59 -12.23
C LEU A 18 -21.69 -6.27 -12.66
N GLU A 19 -21.93 -5.34 -11.73
CA GLU A 19 -22.58 -4.05 -12.03
C GLU A 19 -21.74 -3.16 -12.96
N ARG A 20 -20.41 -3.16 -12.81
CA ARG A 20 -19.49 -2.38 -13.67
C ARG A 20 -19.48 -2.84 -15.12
N THR A 21 -19.80 -4.11 -15.40
CA THR A 21 -19.87 -4.59 -16.80
C THR A 21 -21.08 -4.06 -17.57
N THR A 22 -22.04 -3.40 -16.90
CA THR A 22 -23.30 -2.95 -17.53
C THR A 22 -23.44 -1.43 -17.71
N LYS A 23 -22.65 -0.61 -17.03
CA LYS A 23 -22.74 0.86 -17.10
C LYS A 23 -21.50 1.49 -17.74
N THR A 24 -21.50 1.53 -19.07
CA THR A 24 -20.69 2.50 -19.81
C THR A 24 -21.55 3.71 -20.14
N ARG A 25 -20.99 4.91 -19.91
CA ARG A 25 -21.40 6.25 -20.39
C ARG A 25 -22.09 7.17 -19.38
N THR A 26 -21.51 8.37 -19.37
CA THR A 26 -22.07 9.71 -19.19
C THR A 26 -22.18 10.30 -17.77
N GLU A 27 -21.45 11.42 -17.63
CA GLU A 27 -21.81 12.65 -16.91
C GLU A 27 -21.28 12.83 -15.47
N THR A 28 -20.08 13.42 -15.44
CA THR A 28 -19.60 14.26 -14.36
C THR A 28 -20.56 15.41 -14.08
N MET A 29 -21.14 15.44 -12.88
CA MET A 29 -21.57 16.68 -12.24
C MET A 29 -21.16 16.67 -10.77
N CYS A 30 -20.33 17.64 -10.41
CA CYS A 30 -19.98 17.95 -9.03
C CYS A 30 -21.22 18.44 -8.28
N PHE A 31 -21.51 17.87 -7.11
CA PHE A 31 -22.38 18.50 -6.12
C PHE A 31 -21.78 18.37 -4.72
N HIS A 32 -21.61 19.54 -4.10
CA HIS A 32 -21.22 19.75 -2.72
C HIS A 32 -22.35 19.27 -1.80
N LEU A 33 -22.16 18.18 -1.04
CA LEU A 33 -23.04 17.85 0.08
C LEU A 33 -22.23 17.27 1.24
N LYS A 34 -22.31 17.95 2.39
CA LYS A 34 -22.04 17.38 3.72
C LYS A 34 -22.88 16.11 3.85
N HIS A 35 -22.25 14.95 3.75
CA HIS A 35 -22.87 13.68 4.09
C HIS A 35 -22.06 13.01 5.19
N ASN A 36 -22.79 12.57 6.20
CA ASN A 36 -22.32 11.84 7.35
C ASN A 36 -21.94 10.43 6.86
N TRP A 37 -20.67 10.24 6.52
CA TRP A 37 -20.14 8.99 6.00
C TRP A 37 -20.05 7.95 7.11
N LYS A 38 -21.17 7.29 7.43
CA LYS A 38 -21.10 5.87 7.77
C LYS A 38 -20.77 5.16 6.46
N GLN A 39 -19.49 4.99 6.17
CA GLN A 39 -19.05 4.12 5.08
C GLN A 39 -19.07 2.68 5.59
N ASP A 40 -20.06 1.92 5.15
CA ASP A 40 -19.84 0.52 4.81
C ASP A 40 -18.80 0.55 3.65
N SER A 41 -17.54 0.13 3.86
CA SER A 41 -16.47 0.40 2.88
C SER A 41 -15.78 -0.87 2.39
N PRO A 42 -15.83 -1.19 1.07
CA PRO A 42 -15.06 -2.27 0.45
C PRO A 42 -13.64 -1.80 0.11
N LEU A 43 -12.94 -1.19 1.08
CA LEU A 43 -11.59 -0.68 0.88
C LEU A 43 -10.59 -1.82 0.90
N THR A 44 -9.55 -1.68 0.08
CA THR A 44 -8.40 -2.57 0.14
C THR A 44 -7.54 -2.12 1.31
N GLU A 45 -7.75 -2.79 2.43
CA GLU A 45 -7.06 -2.52 3.69
C GLU A 45 -6.10 -3.66 4.03
N PHE A 46 -5.00 -3.30 4.68
CA PHE A 46 -4.06 -4.24 5.27
C PHE A 46 -3.90 -3.87 6.74
N GLN A 47 -4.06 -4.85 7.62
CA GLN A 47 -3.83 -4.67 9.04
C GLN A 47 -3.00 -5.80 9.62
N GLU A 48 -1.92 -5.43 10.30
CA GLU A 48 -1.04 -6.33 11.04
C GLU A 48 -0.61 -5.66 12.33
N GLY A 49 -1.03 -6.21 13.47
CA GLY A 49 -0.77 -5.60 14.78
C GLY A 49 -1.19 -4.14 14.76
N ASP A 50 -0.24 -3.26 15.08
CA ASP A 50 -0.46 -1.81 15.15
C ASP A 50 -0.29 -1.10 13.80
N LEU A 51 0.08 -1.80 12.73
CA LEU A 51 0.19 -1.26 11.38
C LEU A 51 -1.13 -1.43 10.62
N TYR A 52 -1.72 -0.32 10.19
CA TYR A 52 -2.87 -0.27 9.30
C TYR A 52 -2.54 0.52 8.03
N ILE A 53 -2.97 0.02 6.88
CA ILE A 53 -2.79 0.67 5.58
C ILE A 53 -4.09 0.58 4.78
N CYS A 54 -4.48 1.71 4.18
CA CYS A 54 -5.59 1.80 3.23
C CYS A 54 -5.07 2.26 1.88
N LEU A 55 -5.29 1.46 0.84
CA LEU A 55 -4.75 1.73 -0.50
C LEU A 55 -5.43 2.92 -1.17
N GLU A 56 -6.75 2.96 -1.12
CA GLU A 56 -7.58 3.98 -1.79
C GLU A 56 -7.31 5.37 -1.22
N TYR A 57 -7.11 5.46 0.09
CA TYR A 57 -6.77 6.70 0.76
C TYR A 57 -5.27 6.98 0.83
N ARG A 58 -4.45 6.04 0.36
CA ARG A 58 -2.99 6.05 0.52
C ARG A 58 -2.57 6.42 1.94
N ARG A 59 -3.26 5.83 2.91
CA ARG A 59 -3.15 6.15 4.33
C ARG A 59 -2.40 5.05 5.04
N VAL A 60 -1.49 5.43 5.93
CA VAL A 60 -0.74 4.52 6.81
C VAL A 60 -0.90 5.00 8.24
N ILE A 61 -1.22 4.08 9.14
CA ILE A 61 -1.38 4.33 10.56
C ILE A 61 -0.51 3.32 11.31
N VAL A 62 0.23 3.79 12.31
CA VAL A 62 1.01 2.95 13.23
C VAL A 62 0.66 3.40 14.64
N HIS A 63 0.23 2.50 15.53
CA HIS A 63 -0.19 2.83 16.91
C HIS A 63 -1.24 3.96 16.95
N GLU A 64 -2.27 3.86 16.12
CA GLU A 64 -3.32 4.89 15.94
C GLU A 64 -2.81 6.26 15.43
N GLN A 65 -1.52 6.42 15.17
CA GLN A 65 -0.92 7.63 14.63
C GLN A 65 -0.79 7.55 13.11
N GLU A 66 -1.34 8.54 12.42
CA GLU A 66 -1.19 8.65 10.97
C GLU A 66 0.24 9.02 10.56
N ILE A 67 0.80 8.25 9.62
CA ILE A 67 2.18 8.37 9.15
C ILE A 67 2.20 8.96 7.74
N ALA A 68 2.74 10.17 7.62
CA ALA A 68 2.88 10.85 6.34
C ALA A 68 4.02 10.25 5.50
N LEU A 69 3.66 9.49 4.46
CA LEU A 69 4.59 8.96 3.47
C LEU A 69 4.62 9.84 2.21
N THR A 70 5.78 9.92 1.57
CA THR A 70 5.86 10.45 0.20
C THR A 70 5.25 9.45 -0.78
N ILE A 71 4.95 9.90 -2.00
CA ILE A 71 4.39 9.05 -3.07
C ILE A 71 5.23 7.78 -3.23
N LYS A 72 6.55 7.92 -3.41
CA LYS A 72 7.46 6.79 -3.64
C LYS A 72 7.65 5.90 -2.41
N GLU A 73 7.63 6.45 -1.20
CA GLU A 73 7.68 5.64 0.02
C GLU A 73 6.44 4.76 0.14
N PHE A 74 5.25 5.32 -0.12
CA PHE A 74 4.01 4.55 -0.11
C PHE A 74 3.99 3.48 -1.20
N ASP A 75 4.41 3.81 -2.42
CA ASP A 75 4.41 2.85 -3.54
C ASP A 75 5.37 1.68 -3.27
N ILE A 76 6.55 1.95 -2.68
CA ILE A 76 7.49 0.91 -2.24
C ILE A 76 6.86 0.04 -1.15
N LEU A 77 6.26 0.66 -0.11
CA LEU A 77 5.59 -0.08 0.95
C LEU A 77 4.51 -1.00 0.39
N LEU A 78 3.67 -0.47 -0.49
CA LEU A 78 2.57 -1.18 -1.13
C LEU A 78 3.07 -2.38 -1.96
N LEU A 79 4.10 -2.18 -2.78
CA LEU A 79 4.69 -3.24 -3.58
C LEU A 79 5.14 -4.43 -2.70
N LEU A 80 5.83 -4.12 -1.61
CA LEU A 80 6.38 -5.13 -0.71
C LEU A 80 5.27 -5.82 0.10
N ILE A 81 4.28 -5.06 0.60
CA ILE A 81 3.24 -5.59 1.49
C ILE A 81 2.22 -6.47 0.78
N MET A 82 1.90 -6.17 -0.49
CA MET A 82 1.04 -7.01 -1.32
C MET A 82 1.70 -8.36 -1.67
N ASN A 83 2.99 -8.51 -1.39
CA ASN A 83 3.78 -9.70 -1.71
C ASN A 83 4.69 -10.07 -0.52
N PRO A 84 4.10 -10.43 0.65
CA PRO A 84 4.88 -10.70 1.85
C PRO A 84 5.88 -11.85 1.63
N ASN A 85 7.05 -11.73 2.23
CA ASN A 85 8.19 -12.65 2.09
C ASN A 85 8.84 -12.74 0.70
N ARG A 86 8.24 -12.16 -0.34
CA ARG A 86 8.86 -12.07 -1.67
C ARG A 86 9.99 -11.05 -1.67
N VAL A 87 11.13 -11.43 -2.23
CA VAL A 87 12.25 -10.51 -2.46
C VAL A 87 12.04 -9.78 -3.77
N PHE A 88 12.06 -8.46 -3.71
CA PHE A 88 12.12 -7.59 -4.88
C PHE A 88 13.53 -7.06 -5.02
N THR A 89 14.11 -7.24 -6.21
CA THR A 89 15.45 -6.71 -6.51
C THR A 89 15.38 -5.20 -6.69
N TYR A 90 16.52 -4.51 -6.59
CA TYR A 90 16.57 -3.07 -6.85
C TYR A 90 16.03 -2.71 -8.23
N GLU A 91 16.38 -3.51 -9.23
CA GLU A 91 15.95 -3.33 -10.62
C GLU A 91 14.42 -3.47 -10.72
N VAL A 92 13.83 -4.51 -10.12
CA VAL A 92 12.36 -4.68 -10.14
C VAL A 92 11.65 -3.57 -9.37
N ILE A 93 12.18 -3.13 -8.23
CA ILE A 93 11.59 -1.99 -7.48
C ILE A 93 11.65 -0.72 -8.33
N MET A 94 12.79 -0.49 -9.01
CA MET A 94 12.97 0.65 -9.91
C MET A 94 11.90 0.64 -11.00
N ASP A 95 11.75 -0.48 -11.69
CA ASP A 95 10.83 -0.64 -12.81
C ASP A 95 9.38 -0.43 -12.38
N LEU A 96 8.94 -1.11 -11.31
CA LEU A 96 7.55 -1.11 -10.87
C LEU A 96 7.13 0.20 -10.20
N VAL A 97 8.05 0.88 -9.50
CA VAL A 97 7.71 2.09 -8.73
C VAL A 97 7.91 3.37 -9.55
N TRP A 98 8.89 3.42 -10.46
CA TRP A 98 9.14 4.63 -11.27
C TRP A 98 8.49 4.64 -12.65
N ASN A 99 8.26 3.49 -13.29
CA ASN A 99 7.44 3.35 -14.52
C ASN A 99 7.78 4.30 -15.70
N GLU A 100 9.00 4.83 -15.76
CA GLU A 100 9.51 5.79 -16.77
C GLU A 100 10.95 5.42 -17.15
N ASP A 101 11.50 5.93 -18.26
CA ASP A 101 12.91 5.68 -18.67
C ASP A 101 13.90 6.12 -17.56
N TYR A 102 14.30 5.18 -16.71
CA TYR A 102 14.99 5.42 -15.44
C TYR A 102 16.51 5.56 -15.55
N THR A 103 17.01 6.08 -16.68
CA THR A 103 18.46 6.26 -16.94
C THR A 103 19.17 7.12 -15.87
N TYR A 104 18.42 7.90 -15.08
CA TYR A 104 18.94 8.82 -14.05
C TYR A 104 18.78 8.34 -12.60
N TYR A 105 18.05 7.27 -12.33
CA TYR A 105 17.82 6.83 -10.95
C TYR A 105 18.76 5.70 -10.55
N SER A 106 19.30 5.78 -9.34
CA SER A 106 20.28 4.81 -8.84
C SER A 106 19.71 4.01 -7.68
N ARG A 107 20.32 2.84 -7.41
CA ARG A 107 20.05 2.04 -6.20
C ARG A 107 20.08 2.88 -4.91
N LYS A 108 20.87 3.96 -4.88
CA LYS A 108 20.95 4.90 -3.76
C LYS A 108 19.61 5.62 -3.50
N ALA A 109 18.85 5.95 -4.53
CA ALA A 109 17.55 6.59 -4.37
C ALA A 109 16.57 5.64 -3.67
N ILE A 110 16.48 4.39 -4.11
CA ILE A 110 15.66 3.35 -3.46
C ILE A 110 16.07 3.18 -2.00
N ASN A 111 17.38 3.06 -1.73
CA ASN A 111 17.90 2.91 -0.38
C ASN A 111 17.50 4.09 0.53
N ASN A 112 17.54 5.32 0.02
CA ASN A 112 17.12 6.51 0.77
C ASN A 112 15.63 6.47 1.11
N HIS A 113 14.77 6.12 0.14
CA HIS A 113 13.34 5.98 0.38
C HIS A 113 13.04 4.88 1.40
N VAL A 114 13.67 3.70 1.28
CA VAL A 114 13.48 2.61 2.25
C VAL A 114 14.01 2.98 3.64
N CYS A 115 15.12 3.71 3.72
CA CYS A 115 15.65 4.20 4.99
C CYS A 115 14.67 5.16 5.68
N ASN A 116 14.14 6.13 4.94
CA ASN A 116 13.16 7.08 5.47
C ASN A 116 11.84 6.37 5.85
N LEU A 117 11.36 5.47 4.99
CA LEU A 117 10.18 4.66 5.24
C LEU A 117 10.30 3.87 6.55
N ARG A 118 11.41 3.15 6.76
CA ARG A 118 11.65 2.42 8.02
C ARG A 118 11.65 3.35 9.25
N LYS A 119 12.25 4.53 9.15
CA LYS A 119 12.25 5.50 10.24
C LYS A 119 10.85 5.99 10.57
N LYS A 120 10.01 6.20 9.54
CA LYS A 120 8.64 6.67 9.71
C LYS A 120 7.71 5.59 10.29
N LEU A 121 7.96 4.32 9.97
CA LEU A 121 7.20 3.18 10.49
C LEU A 121 7.62 2.76 11.90
N LYS A 122 8.73 3.29 12.44
CA LYS A 122 9.15 3.10 13.82
C LYS A 122 8.75 4.31 14.65
N THR A 123 7.52 4.30 15.15
CA THR A 123 7.03 5.36 16.04
C THR A 123 7.41 5.10 17.50
N GLU A 124 7.52 3.83 17.92
CA GLU A 124 7.84 3.44 19.29
C GLU A 124 9.07 2.51 19.41
N PRO A 125 9.79 2.54 20.55
CA PRO A 125 10.83 1.56 20.86
C PRO A 125 10.23 0.16 21.05
N GLY A 126 10.33 -0.67 20.01
CA GLY A 126 9.77 -2.02 20.01
C GLY A 126 9.12 -2.39 18.69
N ASP A 127 8.82 -1.39 17.85
CA ASP A 127 8.19 -1.62 16.56
C ASP A 127 8.99 -2.58 15.69
N PRO A 128 8.30 -3.55 15.06
CA PRO A 128 8.94 -4.55 14.24
C PRO A 128 9.55 -3.92 12.99
N ASP A 129 10.64 -4.52 12.52
CA ASP A 129 11.27 -4.15 11.25
C ASP A 129 10.52 -4.78 10.07
N TYR A 130 9.40 -4.18 9.67
CA TYR A 130 8.54 -4.67 8.59
C TYR A 130 9.25 -4.86 7.24
N ILE A 131 10.26 -4.04 6.94
CA ILE A 131 10.99 -4.09 5.66
C ILE A 131 12.39 -4.62 5.92
N LYS A 132 12.72 -5.79 5.41
CA LYS A 132 14.04 -6.42 5.57
C LYS A 132 14.90 -6.23 4.32
N SER A 133 16.17 -5.96 4.53
CA SER A 133 17.16 -5.92 3.45
C SER A 133 17.61 -7.34 3.14
N VAL A 134 17.68 -7.69 1.86
CA VAL A 134 18.38 -8.88 1.38
C VAL A 134 19.68 -8.38 0.74
N THR A 135 20.79 -8.56 1.46
CA THR A 135 22.09 -7.96 1.14
C THR A 135 22.49 -8.21 -0.32
N GLY A 136 22.77 -7.13 -1.05
CA GLY A 136 23.19 -7.18 -2.45
C GLY A 136 22.07 -7.47 -3.45
N ILE A 137 20.85 -7.76 -3.00
CA ILE A 137 19.74 -8.17 -3.85
C ILE A 137 18.62 -7.12 -3.85
N GLY A 138 18.11 -6.73 -2.68
CA GLY A 138 17.01 -5.79 -2.59
C GLY A 138 16.26 -5.87 -1.26
N TYR A 139 14.93 -5.84 -1.32
CA TYR A 139 14.08 -5.72 -0.14
C TYR A 139 12.91 -6.70 -0.16
N LYS A 140 12.41 -7.03 1.03
CA LYS A 140 11.16 -7.78 1.22
C LYS A 140 10.37 -7.22 2.39
N PHE A 141 9.06 -7.38 2.34
CA PHE A 141 8.21 -7.24 3.53
C PHE A 141 8.29 -8.54 4.34
N ALA A 142 8.48 -8.42 5.65
CA ALA A 142 8.47 -9.53 6.58
C ALA A 142 7.64 -9.13 7.80
N LEU A 143 6.62 -9.94 8.07
CA LEU A 143 5.87 -9.89 9.31
C LEU A 143 6.79 -10.32 10.47
N PRO A 144 6.70 -9.64 11.63
CA PRO A 144 7.44 -10.05 12.83
C PRO A 144 7.12 -11.47 13.30
#